data_AF-A0A7W0UAY2-F1
#
_entry.id   AF-A0A7W0UAY2-F1
#
_cell.length_a   1.000
_cell.length_b   1.000
_cell.length_c   1.000
_cell.angle_alpha   90.00
_cell.angle_beta   90.00
_cell.angle_gamma   90.00
#
_symmetry.space_group_name_H-M   'P 1'
#
loop_
_entity.id
_entity.type
_entity.pdbx_description
1 polymer ?
#
loop_
_entity_poly.entity_id
_entity_poly.type
_entity_poly.pdbx_seq_one_letter_code
_entity_poly.pdbx_strand_id
1 'polypeptide(L)' 'MSACVLDTDAVIATLDRRDAHHSDASLPVSAMIDGRVELLISTVD' A
#
# COMPACT_ATOMS: atom_id res chain seq x y z
N MET A 1 -7.69 11.84 -12.67
CA MET A 1 -6.53 11.26 -11.94
C MET A 1 -7.04 10.06 -11.16
N SER A 2 -6.30 8.95 -11.18
CA SER A 2 -6.63 7.76 -10.39
C SER A 2 -5.79 7.80 -9.12
N ALA A 3 -6.43 7.65 -7.96
CA ALA A 3 -5.78 7.60 -6.65
C ALA A 3 -6.27 6.36 -5.90
N CYS A 4 -5.41 5.77 -5.07
CA CYS A 4 -5.73 4.63 -4.22
C CYS A 4 -5.54 5.05 -2.77
N VAL A 5 -6.59 4.91 -1.96
CA VAL A 5 -6.47 5.01 -0.51
C VAL A 5 -6.01 3.67 0.03
N LEU A 6 -4.87 3.67 0.71
CA LEU A 6 -4.34 2.51 1.41
C LEU A 6 -4.96 2.45 2.80
N ASP A 7 -5.54 1.30 3.10
CA ASP A 7 -5.88 0.94 4.47
C ASP A 7 -4.61 0.77 5.31
N THR A 8 -4.72 1.01 6.62
CA THR A 8 -3.56 0.97 7.52
C THR A 8 -2.95 -0.42 7.57
N ASP A 9 -3.77 -1.48 7.55
CA ASP A 9 -3.29 -2.86 7.53
C ASP A 9 -2.49 -3.17 6.26
N ALA A 10 -2.90 -2.62 5.11
CA ALA A 10 -2.15 -2.75 3.87
C ALA A 10 -0.79 -2.04 3.94
N VAL A 11 -0.75 -0.83 4.53
CA VAL A 11 0.51 -0.12 4.76
C VAL A 11 1.45 -0.93 5.67
N ILE A 12 0.93 -1.48 6.77
CA ILE A 12 1.71 -2.30 7.70
C ILE A 12 2.26 -3.54 7.00
N ALA A 13 1.40 -4.32 6.33
CA ALA A 13 1.82 -5.52 5.62
C ALA A 13 2.83 -5.21 4.51
N THR A 14 2.67 -4.11 3.77
CA THR A 14 3.64 -3.68 2.75
C THR A 14 5.01 -3.36 3.35
N LEU A 15 5.07 -2.75 4.54
CA LEU A 15 6.32 -2.27 5.14
C LEU A 15 7.03 -3.31 6.02
N ASP A 16 6.30 -4.20 6.70
CA ASP A 16 6.88 -5.23 7.55
C ASP A 16 7.18 -6.51 6.76
N ARG A 17 8.48 -6.78 6.53
CA ARG A 17 8.95 -8.00 5.83
C ARG A 17 8.66 -9.30 6.58
N ARG A 18 8.31 -9.23 7.87
CA ARG A 18 7.94 -10.40 8.68
C ARG A 18 6.44 -10.66 8.68
N ASP A 19 5.64 -9.73 8.15
CA ASP A 19 4.21 -9.89 8.02
C ASP A 19 3.90 -11.03 7.03
N ALA A 20 2.92 -11.88 7.39
CA ALA A 20 2.53 -13.03 6.59
C ALA A 20 1.98 -12.63 5.20
N HIS A 21 1.48 -11.40 5.07
CA HIS A 21 0.91 -10.84 3.85
C HIS A 21 1.87 -9.90 3.12
N HIS A 22 3.15 -9.82 3.53
CA HIS A 22 4.11 -8.90 2.93
C HIS A 22 4.24 -9.04 1.41
N SER A 23 4.37 -10.26 0.89
CA SER A 23 4.46 -10.51 -0.55
C SER A 23 3.20 -10.03 -1.28
N ASP A 24 2.05 -10.28 -0.69
CA ASP A 24 0.74 -10.03 -1.30
C ASP A 24 0.42 -8.53 -1.30
N ALA A 25 0.87 -7.80 -0.27
CA ALA A 25 0.69 -6.36 -0.16
C ALA A 25 1.76 -5.57 -0.95
N SER A 26 3.02 -5.98 -0.93
CA SER A 26 4.13 -5.22 -1.52
C SER A 26 4.12 -5.19 -3.06
N LEU A 27 3.72 -6.29 -3.71
CA LEU A 27 3.67 -6.38 -5.17
C LEU A 27 2.68 -5.37 -5.82
N PRO A 28 1.39 -5.34 -5.43
CA PRO A 28 0.45 -4.37 -6.00
C PRO A 28 0.82 -2.93 -5.65
N VAL A 29 1.35 -2.67 -4.44
CA VAL A 29 1.83 -1.32 -4.08
C VAL A 29 3.00 -0.88 -4.96
N SER A 30 3.97 -1.76 -5.22
CA SER A 30 5.08 -1.45 -6.14
C SER A 30 4.57 -1.14 -7.55
N ALA A 31 3.63 -1.93 -8.07
CA ALA A 31 3.04 -1.69 -9.38
C ALA A 31 2.28 -0.35 -9.46
N MET A 32 1.60 0.04 -8.38
CA MET A 32 0.92 1.34 -8.30
C MET A 32 1.93 2.51 -8.29
N ILE A 33 3.05 2.37 -7.57
CA ILE A 33 4.13 3.37 -7.56
C ILE A 33 4.73 3.53 -8.97
N ASP A 34 5.06 2.41 -9.62
CA ASP A 34 5.60 2.40 -10.99
C ASP A 34 4.60 3.00 -12.00
N GLY A 35 3.31 2.74 -11.79
CA GLY A 35 2.19 3.32 -12.55
C GLY A 35 1.89 4.78 -12.24
N ARG A 36 2.64 5.42 -11.32
CA ARG A 36 2.41 6.80 -10.84
C ARG A 36 1.00 7.02 -10.31
N VAL A 37 0.41 5.99 -9.72
CA VAL A 37 -0.86 6.10 -8.99
C VAL A 37 -0.58 6.84 -7.69
N GLU A 38 -1.40 7.83 -7.37
CA GLU A 38 -1.30 8.55 -6.10
C GLU A 38 -1.78 7.63 -4.97
N LEU A 39 -0.89 7.37 -4.01
CA LEU A 39 -1.18 6.56 -2.82
C LEU A 39 -1.49 7.48 -1.66
N LEU A 40 -2.73 7.41 -1.16
CA LEU A 40 -3.24 8.22 -0.07
C LEU A 40 -3.33 7.34 1.17
N ILE A 41 -2.96 7.88 2.33
CA ILE A 41 -3.19 7.21 3.62
C ILE A 41 -4.21 8.04 4.37
N SER A 42 -5.29 7.39 4.80
CA SER A 42 -6.27 8.05 5.66
C SER A 42 -5.75 8.03 7.10
N THR A 43 -5.21 9.14 7.56
CA THR A 43 -4.97 9.35 8.99
C THR A 43 -6.31 9.69 9.62
N VAL A 44 -6.92 8.75 10.33
CA VAL A 44 -8.19 8.95 11.03
C VAL A 44 -8.10 10.23 11.90
N ASP A 45 -9.12 11.09 11.82
CA ASP A 45 -9.32 12.21 12.74
C ASP A 45 -9.90 11.75 14.08
#